data_AF-A0A0M9XV84-F1
#
_entry.id   AF-A0A0M9XV84-F1
#
_cell.length_a   1.000
_cell.length_b   1.000
_cell.length_c   1.000
_cell.angle_alpha   90.00
_cell.angle_beta   90.00
_cell.angle_gamma   90.00
#
_symmetry.space_group_name_H-M   'P 1'
#
loop_
_entity.id
_entity.type
_entity.pdbx_description
1 polymer ?
#
loop_
_entity_poly.entity_id
_entity_poly.type
_entity_poly.pdbx_seq_one_letter_code
_entity_poly.pdbx_strand_id
1 'polypeptide(L)'
;MTDRVTDRDRRKPRITRGGVLLTVTALTACGLMLYGAIQLRDSGAAWSLTYEATSTGGPPRASRVLYQHDSAPHPGGDRRVDEARDTRLPWRETVVVDGGKEARLEVTPAGNGTASCRLLLDGERQVASGKSPGPGKPAVCRVTTSDRSGKW
;
A
#
# COMPACT_ATOMS: atom_id res chain seq x y z
N MET A 1 67.64 46.74 -31.77
CA MET A 1 67.11 45.45 -32.27
C MET A 1 67.01 44.52 -31.07
N THR A 2 65.94 44.71 -30.30
CA THR A 2 65.46 43.98 -29.12
C THR A 2 64.58 42.81 -29.60
N ASP A 3 64.34 41.69 -28.91
CA ASP A 3 64.62 41.27 -27.54
C ASP A 3 64.60 39.73 -27.49
N ARG A 4 65.19 39.18 -26.42
CA ARG A 4 65.37 37.76 -26.13
C ARG A 4 64.06 37.04 -25.80
N VAL A 5 63.98 35.80 -26.25
CA VAL A 5 63.03 34.77 -25.81
C VAL A 5 63.33 34.37 -24.35
N THR A 6 62.35 34.54 -23.47
CA THR A 6 62.19 33.89 -22.15
C THR A 6 60.70 33.88 -21.85
N ASP A 7 60.08 32.95 -21.13
CA ASP A 7 60.36 31.61 -20.66
C ASP A 7 58.97 31.09 -20.25
N ARG A 8 58.74 29.79 -20.38
CA ARG A 8 57.44 29.14 -20.14
C ARG A 8 57.09 29.17 -18.66
N ASP A 9 56.17 30.03 -18.26
CA ASP A 9 55.51 29.88 -16.96
C ASP A 9 54.26 28.98 -17.07
N ARG A 10 54.49 27.67 -17.30
CA ARG A 10 53.45 26.65 -17.21
C ARG A 10 53.17 26.39 -15.72
N ARG A 11 52.24 27.13 -15.13
CA ARG A 11 51.72 26.82 -13.79
C ARG A 11 51.12 25.42 -13.78
N LYS A 12 51.86 24.44 -13.26
CA LYS A 12 51.32 23.11 -12.92
C LYS A 12 50.32 23.28 -11.77
N PRO A 13 49.07 22.79 -11.89
CA PRO A 13 48.18 22.72 -10.75
C PRO A 13 48.77 21.73 -9.75
N ARG A 14 49.23 22.24 -8.59
CA ARG A 14 49.54 21.40 -7.43
C ARG A 14 48.21 20.87 -6.90
N ILE A 15 47.87 19.64 -7.30
CA ILE A 15 46.77 18.88 -6.71
C ILE A 15 47.23 18.49 -5.30
N THR A 16 46.89 19.32 -4.33
CA THR A 16 47.10 19.07 -2.91
C THR A 16 46.29 17.85 -2.52
N ARG A 17 46.95 16.79 -2.02
CA ARG A 17 46.32 15.54 -1.57
C ARG A 17 45.12 15.74 -0.61
N GLY A 18 45.03 16.87 0.08
CA GLY A 18 43.88 17.23 0.94
C GLY A 18 42.60 17.61 0.19
N GLY A 19 42.66 18.08 -1.06
CA GLY A 19 41.47 18.43 -1.85
C GLY A 19 40.72 17.20 -2.38
N VAL A 20 41.43 16.09 -2.61
CA VAL A 20 40.84 14.83 -3.10
C VAL A 20 40.05 14.12 -1.99
N LEU A 21 40.43 14.27 -0.72
CA LEU A 21 39.73 13.63 0.39
C LEU A 21 38.36 14.27 0.67
N LEU A 22 38.25 15.59 0.52
CA LEU A 22 37.02 16.35 0.75
C LEU A 22 35.96 16.15 -0.34
N THR A 23 36.38 15.93 -1.59
CA THR A 23 35.43 15.67 -2.69
C THR A 23 34.83 14.27 -2.60
N VAL A 24 35.61 13.27 -2.18
CA VAL A 24 35.13 11.90 -2.01
C VAL A 24 34.11 11.82 -0.88
N THR A 25 34.33 12.45 0.28
CA THR A 25 33.36 12.46 1.38
C THR A 25 32.09 13.20 1.04
N ALA A 26 32.18 14.35 0.37
CA ALA A 26 31.00 15.11 -0.07
C ALA A 26 30.14 14.33 -1.08
N LEU A 27 30.76 13.64 -2.04
CA LEU A 27 30.04 12.80 -3.01
C LEU A 27 29.40 11.59 -2.34
N THR A 28 30.07 10.98 -1.36
CA THR A 28 29.54 9.82 -0.62
C THR A 28 28.33 10.23 0.24
N ALA A 29 28.42 11.37 0.93
CA ALA A 29 27.31 11.92 1.71
C ALA A 29 26.11 12.28 0.82
N CYS A 30 26.35 12.88 -0.36
CA CYS A 30 25.30 13.20 -1.32
C CYS A 30 24.66 11.92 -1.89
N GLY A 31 25.46 10.89 -2.17
CA GLY A 31 24.98 9.58 -2.60
C GLY A 31 24.07 8.90 -1.58
N LEU A 32 24.43 8.93 -0.29
CA LEU A 32 23.61 8.37 0.79
C LEU A 32 22.29 9.14 0.99
N MET A 33 22.32 10.48 0.87
CA MET A 33 21.11 11.30 0.97
C MET A 33 20.14 11.04 -0.19
N LEU A 34 20.65 10.92 -1.42
CA LEU A 34 19.84 10.60 -2.58
C LEU A 34 19.30 9.17 -2.52
N TYR A 35 20.12 8.21 -2.08
CA TYR A 35 19.69 6.83 -1.88
C TYR A 35 18.59 6.74 -0.82
N GLY A 36 18.76 7.41 0.32
CA GLY A 36 17.71 7.49 1.35
C GLY A 36 16.42 8.13 0.83
N ALA A 37 16.52 9.20 0.03
CA ALA A 37 15.35 9.86 -0.55
C ALA A 37 14.60 9.00 -1.58
N ILE A 38 15.31 8.14 -2.33
CA ILE A 38 14.71 7.18 -3.27
C ILE A 38 14.02 6.05 -2.48
N GLN A 39 14.68 5.50 -1.46
CA GLN A 39 14.10 4.46 -0.60
C GLN A 39 12.84 4.93 0.13
N LEU A 40 12.76 6.21 0.52
CA LEU A 40 11.55 6.80 1.10
C LEU A 40 10.40 6.99 0.10
N ARG A 41 10.68 7.06 -1.20
CA ARG A 41 9.65 7.20 -2.24
C ARG A 41 9.01 5.85 -2.60
N ASP A 42 9.73 4.76 -2.42
CA ASP A 42 9.27 3.39 -2.69
C ASP A 42 8.61 2.72 -1.48
N SER A 43 8.45 3.40 -0.35
CA SER A 43 7.54 2.91 0.70
C SER A 43 6.12 2.98 0.15
N GLY A 44 5.59 1.86 -0.32
CA GLY A 44 4.23 1.77 -0.88
C GLY A 44 3.16 2.33 0.07
N ALA A 45 1.95 2.56 -0.42
CA ALA A 45 0.83 2.83 0.47
C ALA A 45 0.31 1.51 1.08
N ALA A 46 -0.26 1.57 2.27
CA ALA A 46 -1.04 0.50 2.88
C ALA A 46 -2.21 1.13 3.64
N TRP A 47 -3.35 0.46 3.62
CA TRP A 47 -4.61 1.03 4.10
C TRP A 47 -5.30 0.09 5.07
N SER A 48 -5.81 0.63 6.17
CA SER A 48 -6.64 -0.10 7.12
C SER A 48 -8.08 -0.12 6.63
N LEU A 49 -8.58 -1.30 6.29
CA LEU A 49 -9.95 -1.49 5.86
C LEU A 49 -10.71 -2.35 6.86
N THR A 50 -11.85 -1.85 7.29
CA THR A 50 -12.83 -2.62 8.05
C THR A 50 -13.86 -3.20 7.09
N TYR A 51 -13.97 -4.52 7.11
CA TYR A 51 -14.93 -5.31 6.37
C TYR A 51 -16.12 -5.59 7.27
N GLU A 52 -17.33 -5.27 6.82
CA GLU A 52 -18.56 -5.52 7.56
C GLU A 52 -19.55 -6.30 6.70
N ALA A 53 -20.28 -7.22 7.35
CA ALA A 53 -21.27 -8.06 6.72
C ALA A 53 -22.53 -8.16 7.59
N THR A 54 -23.71 -8.11 6.95
CA THR A 54 -25.01 -8.28 7.60
C THR A 54 -25.93 -9.14 6.75
N SER A 55 -27.01 -9.67 7.34
CA SER A 55 -28.03 -10.45 6.64
C SER A 55 -29.44 -10.01 6.99
N THR A 56 -30.36 -10.17 6.04
CA THR A 56 -31.78 -9.84 6.18
C THR A 56 -32.63 -10.96 5.57
N GLY A 57 -33.81 -11.22 6.16
CA GLY A 57 -34.79 -12.15 5.58
C GLY A 57 -34.42 -13.64 5.69
N GLY A 58 -33.46 -14.00 6.55
CA GLY A 58 -33.03 -15.36 6.80
C GLY A 58 -32.30 -15.48 8.15
N PRO A 59 -31.69 -16.64 8.45
CA PRO A 59 -30.86 -16.81 9.63
C PRO A 59 -29.77 -15.74 9.72
N PRO A 60 -29.42 -15.26 10.92
CA PRO A 60 -28.37 -14.25 11.13
C PRO A 60 -26.97 -14.88 11.02
N ARG A 61 -26.70 -15.53 9.87
CA ARG A 61 -25.47 -16.27 9.59
C ARG A 61 -25.11 -16.19 8.11
N ALA A 62 -23.82 -16.27 7.82
CA ALA A 62 -23.26 -16.50 6.50
C ALA A 62 -22.82 -17.96 6.39
N SER A 63 -23.15 -18.61 5.28
CA SER A 63 -22.60 -19.93 4.97
C SER A 63 -21.11 -19.84 4.59
N ARG A 64 -20.71 -18.70 4.02
CA ARG A 64 -19.32 -18.40 3.63
C ARG A 64 -19.07 -16.90 3.69
N VAL A 65 -17.94 -16.52 4.27
CA VAL A 65 -17.36 -15.18 4.17
C VAL A 65 -15.96 -15.35 3.58
N LEU A 66 -15.70 -14.74 2.44
CA LEU A 66 -14.40 -14.74 1.78
C LEU A 66 -13.91 -13.32 1.66
N TYR A 67 -12.69 -13.06 2.13
CA TYR A 67 -12.14 -11.72 2.13
C TYR A 67 -10.65 -11.72 1.78
N GLN A 68 -10.22 -10.66 1.12
CA GLN A 68 -8.85 -10.52 0.67
C GLN A 68 -8.13 -9.41 1.43
N HIS A 69 -6.89 -9.68 1.81
CA HIS A 69 -6.04 -8.75 2.54
C HIS A 69 -4.56 -9.06 2.29
N ASP A 70 -3.66 -8.25 2.84
CA ASP A 70 -2.23 -8.48 2.81
C ASP A 70 -1.72 -8.93 4.19
N SER A 71 -0.67 -9.74 4.20
CA SER A 71 -0.20 -10.44 5.41
C SER A 71 0.56 -9.57 6.40
N ALA A 72 1.13 -8.46 5.91
CA ALA A 72 2.00 -7.59 6.67
C ALA A 72 1.23 -6.32 7.08
N PRO A 73 1.55 -5.74 8.25
CA PRO A 73 0.98 -4.45 8.66
C PRO A 73 1.57 -3.25 7.91
N HIS A 74 2.54 -3.49 7.03
CA HIS A 74 3.23 -2.49 6.22
C HIS A 74 3.24 -2.94 4.74
N PRO A 75 3.42 -2.00 3.79
CA PRO A 75 3.46 -2.31 2.37
C PRO A 75 4.45 -3.41 2.02
N GLY A 76 4.08 -4.27 1.07
CA GLY A 76 4.90 -5.38 0.59
C GLY A 76 4.57 -6.73 1.23
N GLY A 77 3.38 -6.87 1.84
CA GLY A 77 2.89 -8.14 2.35
C GLY A 77 2.47 -9.10 1.24
N ASP A 78 2.44 -10.40 1.56
CA ASP A 78 1.88 -11.39 0.64
C ASP A 78 0.35 -11.26 0.60
N ARG A 79 -0.18 -11.36 -0.61
CA ARG A 79 -1.62 -11.34 -0.86
C ARG A 79 -2.27 -12.59 -0.30
N ARG A 80 -3.28 -12.43 0.57
CA ARG A 80 -4.05 -13.52 1.17
C ARG A 80 -5.53 -13.46 0.84
N VAL A 81 -6.12 -14.64 0.85
CA VAL A 81 -7.56 -14.84 0.73
C VAL A 81 -7.96 -15.77 1.85
N ASP A 82 -8.71 -15.23 2.81
CA ASP A 82 -9.21 -15.99 3.94
C ASP A 82 -10.68 -16.35 3.73
N GLU A 83 -11.06 -17.49 4.28
CA GLU A 83 -12.42 -18.01 4.21
C GLU A 83 -12.89 -18.45 5.60
N ALA A 84 -14.01 -17.87 6.04
CA ALA A 84 -14.75 -18.32 7.20
C ALA A 84 -16.06 -19.00 6.76
N ARG A 85 -16.40 -20.10 7.43
CA ARG A 85 -17.63 -20.86 7.21
C ARG A 85 -18.52 -20.76 8.45
N ASP A 86 -19.84 -20.81 8.22
CA ASP A 86 -20.86 -20.75 9.28
C ASP A 86 -20.67 -19.55 10.24
N THR A 87 -20.39 -18.38 9.67
CA THR A 87 -20.08 -17.16 10.42
C THR A 87 -21.36 -16.51 10.92
N ARG A 88 -21.42 -16.14 12.20
CA ARG A 88 -22.53 -15.34 12.75
C ARG A 88 -22.51 -13.92 12.17
N LEU A 89 -23.68 -13.40 11.79
CA LEU A 89 -23.86 -12.02 11.34
C LEU A 89 -24.61 -11.20 12.41
N PRO A 90 -24.33 -9.90 12.59
CA PRO A 90 -23.33 -9.11 11.85
C PRO A 90 -21.89 -9.54 12.15
N TRP A 91 -21.03 -9.46 11.14
CA TRP A 91 -19.61 -9.79 11.23
C TRP A 91 -18.77 -8.58 10.83
N ARG A 92 -17.61 -8.43 11.48
CA ARG A 92 -16.67 -7.34 11.26
C ARG A 92 -15.23 -7.85 11.40
N GLU A 93 -14.36 -7.41 10.50
CA GLU A 93 -12.92 -7.70 10.54
C GLU A 93 -12.14 -6.49 10.03
N THR A 94 -11.01 -6.16 10.66
CA THR A 94 -10.14 -5.07 10.22
C THR A 94 -8.85 -5.64 9.68
N VAL A 95 -8.54 -5.30 8.43
CA VAL A 95 -7.40 -5.85 7.69
C VAL A 95 -6.59 -4.74 7.04
N VAL A 96 -5.35 -5.06 6.67
CA VAL A 96 -4.50 -4.17 5.88
C VAL A 96 -4.56 -4.59 4.42
N VAL A 97 -4.68 -3.60 3.52
CA VAL A 97 -4.60 -3.80 2.07
C VAL A 97 -3.58 -2.83 1.50
N ASP A 98 -2.61 -3.35 0.75
CA ASP A 98 -1.58 -2.57 0.09
C ASP A 98 -2.19 -1.64 -0.97
N GLY A 99 -1.51 -0.52 -1.23
CA GLY A 99 -1.90 0.47 -2.20
C GLY A 99 -1.90 -0.07 -3.63
N GLY A 100 -2.86 0.36 -4.44
CA GLY A 100 -3.04 -0.13 -5.81
C GLY A 100 -3.57 -1.56 -5.90
N LYS A 101 -3.92 -2.19 -4.77
CA LYS A 101 -4.52 -3.53 -4.73
C LYS A 101 -6.04 -3.45 -4.60
N GLU A 102 -6.73 -4.45 -5.12
CA GLU A 102 -8.16 -4.60 -4.87
C GLU A 102 -8.38 -5.03 -3.41
N ALA A 103 -9.34 -4.45 -2.72
CA ALA A 103 -9.92 -4.98 -1.50
C ALA A 103 -11.24 -5.64 -1.89
N ARG A 104 -11.46 -6.90 -1.51
CA ARG A 104 -12.68 -7.64 -1.88
C ARG A 104 -13.21 -8.44 -0.70
N LEU A 105 -14.53 -8.33 -0.50
CA LEU A 105 -15.31 -9.08 0.47
C LEU A 105 -16.50 -9.73 -0.25
N GLU A 106 -16.69 -11.01 -0.04
CA GLU A 106 -17.81 -11.80 -0.56
C GLU A 106 -18.50 -12.53 0.60
N VAL A 107 -19.81 -12.32 0.72
CA VAL A 107 -20.61 -12.85 1.83
C VAL A 107 -21.79 -13.63 1.26
N THR A 108 -21.80 -14.94 1.46
CA THR A 108 -22.93 -15.79 1.09
C THR A 108 -23.83 -15.96 2.32
N PRO A 109 -25.10 -15.50 2.30
CA PRO A 109 -26.02 -15.70 3.42
C PRO A 109 -26.28 -17.20 3.65
N ALA A 110 -26.66 -17.55 4.88
CA ALA A 110 -27.20 -18.88 5.16
C ALA A 110 -28.67 -18.95 4.73
N GLY A 111 -29.07 -20.05 4.08
CA GLY A 111 -30.45 -20.25 3.61
C GLY A 111 -30.88 -19.26 2.52
N ASN A 112 -32.17 -18.93 2.51
CA ASN A 112 -32.78 -18.08 1.48
C ASN A 112 -32.85 -16.58 1.86
N GLY A 113 -32.04 -16.14 2.82
CA GLY A 113 -31.91 -14.71 3.15
C GLY A 113 -31.09 -13.93 2.10
N THR A 114 -30.94 -12.63 2.29
CA THR A 114 -29.98 -11.79 1.55
C THR A 114 -28.88 -11.31 2.49
N ALA A 115 -27.70 -11.03 1.93
CA ALA A 115 -26.59 -10.42 2.64
C ALA A 115 -26.36 -8.98 2.15
N SER A 116 -25.71 -8.18 2.97
CA SER A 116 -25.12 -6.89 2.61
C SER A 116 -23.70 -6.85 3.13
N CYS A 117 -22.83 -6.15 2.42
CA CYS A 117 -21.46 -5.93 2.83
C CYS A 117 -21.08 -4.44 2.71
N ARG A 118 -20.09 -4.03 3.50
CA ARG A 118 -19.50 -2.69 3.48
C ARG A 118 -18.01 -2.76 3.74
N LEU A 119 -17.25 -1.89 3.08
CA LEU A 119 -15.84 -1.66 3.35
C LEU A 119 -15.71 -0.23 3.87
N LEU A 120 -15.07 -0.07 5.01
CA LEU A 120 -14.82 1.21 5.66
C LEU A 120 -13.32 1.46 5.73
N LEU A 121 -12.87 2.61 5.24
CA LEU A 121 -11.52 3.10 5.48
C LEU A 121 -11.41 3.58 6.93
N ASP A 122 -10.36 3.10 7.60
CA ASP A 122 -10.05 3.39 9.01
C ASP A 122 -11.23 3.14 9.97
N GLY A 123 -12.15 2.25 9.57
CA GLY A 123 -13.33 1.89 10.35
C GLY A 123 -14.47 2.92 10.33
N GLU A 124 -14.34 4.02 9.60
CA GLU A 124 -15.30 5.13 9.62
C GLU A 124 -15.88 5.45 8.24
N ARG A 125 -15.02 5.72 7.25
CA ARG A 125 -15.45 6.22 5.94
C ARG A 125 -15.84 5.07 5.04
N GLN A 126 -17.10 4.96 4.65
CA GLN A 126 -17.50 3.93 3.68
C GLN A 126 -16.88 4.19 2.31
N VAL A 127 -16.20 3.19 1.77
CA VAL A 127 -15.49 3.24 0.47
C VAL A 127 -16.06 2.26 -0.55
N ALA A 128 -16.75 1.21 -0.09
CA ALA A 128 -17.57 0.35 -0.94
C ALA A 128 -18.74 -0.24 -0.17
N SER A 129 -19.79 -0.60 -0.90
CA SER A 129 -20.94 -1.33 -0.37
C SER A 129 -21.56 -2.20 -1.45
N GLY A 130 -22.23 -3.27 -1.03
CA GLY A 130 -22.80 -4.26 -1.91
C GLY A 130 -23.92 -5.02 -1.23
N LYS A 131 -24.82 -5.57 -2.02
CA LYS A 131 -25.97 -6.36 -1.56
C LYS A 131 -26.11 -7.59 -2.43
N SER A 132 -26.68 -8.65 -1.87
CA SER A 132 -27.04 -9.83 -2.66
C SER A 132 -28.00 -9.45 -3.79
N PRO A 133 -27.80 -9.96 -5.01
CA PRO A 133 -28.73 -9.73 -6.13
C PRO A 133 -30.07 -10.46 -5.93
N GLY A 134 -30.15 -11.37 -4.97
CA GLY A 134 -31.38 -12.05 -4.58
C GLY A 134 -31.16 -13.01 -3.41
N PRO A 135 -32.24 -13.68 -2.94
CA PRO A 135 -32.20 -14.72 -1.92
C PRO A 135 -31.12 -15.78 -2.15
N GLY A 136 -30.34 -16.11 -1.13
CA GLY A 136 -29.27 -17.11 -1.16
C GLY A 136 -28.05 -16.75 -2.02
N LYS A 137 -28.06 -15.60 -2.71
CA LYS A 137 -26.94 -15.16 -3.55
C LYS A 137 -25.90 -14.38 -2.73
N PRO A 138 -24.62 -14.44 -3.09
CA PRO A 138 -23.59 -13.70 -2.38
C PRO A 138 -23.74 -12.19 -2.59
N ALA A 139 -23.46 -11.43 -1.53
CA ALA A 139 -23.17 -10.00 -1.63
C ALA A 139 -21.66 -9.83 -1.88
N VAL A 140 -21.29 -8.99 -2.84
CA VAL A 140 -19.89 -8.73 -3.18
C VAL A 140 -19.62 -7.24 -3.06
N CYS A 141 -18.55 -6.92 -2.34
CA CYS A 141 -18.02 -5.57 -2.21
C CYS A 141 -16.57 -5.56 -2.66
N ARG A 142 -16.20 -4.54 -3.44
CA ARG A 142 -14.83 -4.36 -3.91
C ARG A 142 -14.48 -2.89 -4.08
N VAL A 143 -13.22 -2.56 -3.87
CA VAL A 143 -12.63 -1.24 -4.16
C VAL A 143 -11.15 -1.42 -4.47
N THR A 144 -10.59 -0.66 -5.40
CA THR A 144 -9.14 -0.61 -5.59
C THR A 144 -8.58 0.50 -4.72
N THR A 145 -7.62 0.17 -3.85
CA THR A 145 -6.97 1.15 -2.98
C THR A 145 -6.05 2.06 -3.80
N SER A 146 -5.87 3.30 -3.34
CA SER A 146 -4.92 4.22 -3.95
C SER A 146 -3.47 3.77 -3.72
N ASP A 147 -2.63 3.97 -4.72
CA ASP A 147 -1.18 3.70 -4.67
C ASP A 147 -0.40 4.78 -3.91
N ARG A 148 -1.01 5.93 -3.64
CA ARG A 148 -0.37 7.09 -3.02
C ARG A 148 -0.81 7.32 -1.58
N SER A 149 0.17 7.40 -0.68
CA SER A 149 -0.04 7.79 0.71
C SER A 149 -0.77 9.14 0.82
N GLY A 150 -1.81 9.19 1.64
CA GLY A 150 -2.57 10.43 1.91
C GLY A 150 -3.61 10.81 0.85
N LYS A 151 -3.80 10.01 -0.20
CA LYS A 151 -4.93 10.14 -1.11
C LYS A 151 -5.69 8.82 -1.16
N TRP A 152 -6.96 8.85 -0.77
CA TRP A 152 -7.92 7.75 -0.98
C TRP A 152 -8.79 8.04 -2.19
#